data_AF-A0A3N5LCX0-F1
#
_entry.id   AF-A0A3N5LCX0-F1
#
_cell.length_a   1.000
_cell.length_b   1.000
_cell.length_c   1.000
_cell.angle_alpha   90.00
_cell.angle_beta   90.00
_cell.angle_gamma   90.00
#
_symmetry.space_group_name_H-M   'P 1'
#
loop_
_entity.id
_entity.type
_entity.pdbx_description
1 polymer ?
#
loop_
_entity_poly.entity_id
_entity_poly.type
_entity_poly.pdbx_seq_one_letter_code
_entity_poly.pdbx_strand_id
1 'polypeptide(L)'
;MEPDNIGFEIVVARTEAEVEELRGAWESLQWNPIGDIDFFLNVTRVRTPKHARPHVVILFEGGVPAAGLAGRIQSQRMPVKFGYRTLFSVHGGPLRFVYGGALGKIGPAAARVLVSEAVAALDRGEADVAMFDHVPLDGDLLQAVTAHVDPRRRERAPKIEPHLQLDLPASYDEVLASLSANARRNLRRYTKLVPANHEGRWRVDLYESVDDHDHVLAAMRTVSAKSYHRGLDVGFRDDE
;
A
#
# COMPACT_ATOMS: atom_id res chain seq x y z
N MET A 1 7.37 3.93 29.27
CA MET A 1 5.94 3.64 29.43
C MET A 1 5.80 2.23 28.92
N GLU A 2 5.68 1.24 29.81
CA GLU A 2 5.46 -0.14 29.35
C GLU A 2 4.17 -0.18 28.52
N PRO A 3 4.17 -0.83 27.35
CA PRO A 3 2.93 -1.03 26.63
C PRO A 3 2.04 -1.89 27.54
N ASP A 4 0.89 -1.34 27.96
CA ASP A 4 -0.18 -2.16 28.49
C ASP A 4 -0.51 -3.17 27.40
N ASN A 5 0.02 -4.38 27.54
CA ASN A 5 -0.23 -5.47 26.61
C ASN A 5 -1.61 -6.02 26.96
N ILE A 6 -2.65 -5.24 26.62
CA ILE A 6 -4.04 -5.52 26.98
C ILE A 6 -4.47 -6.75 26.20
N GLY A 7 -4.27 -7.93 26.78
CA GLY A 7 -4.77 -9.21 26.26
C GLY A 7 -4.14 -9.74 24.97
N PHE A 8 -3.18 -9.01 24.37
CA PHE A 8 -2.52 -9.44 23.14
C PHE A 8 -1.16 -10.09 23.41
N GLU A 9 -0.90 -11.19 22.73
CA GLU A 9 0.44 -11.70 22.47
C GLU A 9 0.97 -11.04 21.19
N ILE A 10 2.21 -10.54 21.23
CA ILE A 10 2.83 -9.83 20.11
C ILE A 10 3.90 -10.73 19.49
N VAL A 11 3.78 -11.01 18.19
CA VAL A 11 4.83 -11.68 17.42
C VAL A 11 5.38 -10.71 16.38
N VAL A 12 6.70 -10.58 16.33
CA VAL A 12 7.40 -9.68 15.41
C VAL A 12 8.36 -10.46 14.52
N ALA A 13 8.04 -10.58 13.23
CA ALA A 13 8.88 -11.19 12.22
C ALA A 13 9.78 -10.14 11.54
N ARG A 14 11.08 -10.43 11.47
CA ARG A 14 12.14 -9.56 10.96
C ARG A 14 12.91 -10.19 9.78
N THR A 15 12.67 -11.46 9.50
CA THR A 15 13.26 -12.19 8.37
C THR A 15 12.16 -12.80 7.50
N GLU A 16 12.49 -13.15 6.26
CA GLU A 16 11.52 -13.81 5.38
C GLU A 16 11.03 -15.15 5.95
N ALA A 17 11.91 -15.91 6.61
CA ALA A 17 11.54 -17.18 7.23
C ALA A 17 10.54 -16.97 8.38
N GLU A 18 10.77 -15.99 9.26
CA GLU A 18 9.82 -15.65 10.33
C GLU A 18 8.48 -15.13 9.78
N VAL A 19 8.49 -14.42 8.64
CA VAL A 19 7.24 -13.99 7.98
C VAL A 19 6.49 -15.19 7.42
N GLU A 20 7.20 -16.15 6.84
CA GLU A 20 6.63 -17.38 6.30
C GLU A 20 6.01 -18.26 7.41
N GLU A 21 6.62 -18.30 8.60
CA GLU A 21 6.04 -18.95 9.79
C GLU A 21 4.68 -18.33 10.19
N LEU A 22 4.46 -17.05 9.86
CA LEU A 22 3.20 -16.33 10.10
C LEU A 22 2.19 -16.46 8.95
N ARG A 23 2.45 -17.21 7.88
CA ARG A 23 1.58 -17.28 6.69
C ARG A 23 0.12 -17.53 7.03
N GLY A 24 -0.18 -18.57 7.81
CA GLY A 24 -1.56 -18.91 8.16
C GLY A 24 -2.27 -17.77 8.93
N ALA A 25 -1.55 -17.09 9.81
CA ALA A 25 -2.08 -15.93 10.52
C ALA A 25 -2.30 -14.75 9.58
N TRP A 26 -1.34 -14.47 8.70
CA TRP A 26 -1.41 -13.41 7.72
C TRP A 26 -2.61 -13.59 6.77
N GLU A 27 -2.73 -14.75 6.15
CA GLU A 27 -3.78 -15.06 5.18
C GLU A 27 -5.17 -14.98 5.82
N SER A 28 -5.30 -15.34 7.11
CA SER A 28 -6.56 -15.19 7.85
C SER A 28 -6.96 -13.73 8.13
N LEU A 29 -6.00 -12.81 8.15
CA LEU A 29 -6.20 -11.38 8.40
C LEU A 29 -6.22 -10.54 7.11
N GLN A 30 -5.80 -11.13 5.99
CA GLN A 30 -5.69 -10.44 4.71
C GLN A 30 -7.07 -10.08 4.14
N TRP A 31 -7.24 -8.80 3.80
CA TRP A 31 -8.45 -8.29 3.16
C TRP A 31 -8.16 -7.57 1.84
N ASN A 32 -6.90 -7.23 1.57
CA ASN A 32 -6.46 -6.45 0.42
C ASN A 32 -5.46 -7.27 -0.41
N PRO A 33 -5.63 -7.37 -1.75
CA PRO A 33 -4.69 -8.11 -2.60
C PRO A 33 -3.28 -7.51 -2.65
N ILE A 34 -3.13 -6.21 -2.37
CA ILE A 34 -1.81 -5.55 -2.25
C ILE A 34 -1.12 -5.94 -0.94
N GLY A 35 -1.90 -6.35 0.07
CA GLY A 35 -1.42 -6.90 1.33
C GLY A 35 -1.09 -8.39 1.25
N ASP A 36 -1.09 -8.99 0.06
CA ASP A 36 -0.72 -10.40 -0.13
C ASP A 36 0.70 -10.70 0.35
N ILE A 37 0.88 -11.83 1.04
CA ILE A 37 2.18 -12.20 1.63
C ILE A 37 3.24 -12.45 0.57
N ASP A 38 2.89 -13.11 -0.54
CA ASP A 38 3.85 -13.42 -1.61
C ASP A 38 4.21 -12.15 -2.38
N PHE A 39 3.23 -11.28 -2.62
CA PHE A 39 3.49 -9.95 -3.15
C PHE A 39 4.40 -9.13 -2.21
N PHE A 40 4.11 -9.11 -0.91
CA PHE A 40 4.90 -8.39 0.09
C PHE A 40 6.35 -8.89 0.12
N LEU A 41 6.57 -10.20 0.19
CA LEU A 41 7.90 -10.81 0.19
C LEU A 41 8.62 -10.56 -1.13
N ASN A 42 7.93 -10.69 -2.27
CA ASN A 42 8.52 -10.41 -3.58
C ASN A 42 9.01 -8.96 -3.67
N VAL A 43 8.16 -7.97 -3.34
CA VAL A 43 8.57 -6.56 -3.38
C VAL A 43 9.70 -6.28 -2.38
N THR A 44 9.71 -6.97 -1.24
CA THR A 44 10.77 -6.83 -0.23
C THR A 44 12.13 -7.38 -0.72
N ARG A 45 12.13 -8.47 -1.49
CA ARG A 45 13.31 -9.04 -2.15
C ARG A 45 13.87 -8.16 -3.26
N VAL A 46 13.02 -7.69 -4.17
CA VAL A 46 13.45 -7.06 -5.43
C VAL A 46 13.74 -5.57 -5.29
N ARG A 47 13.18 -4.87 -4.30
CA ARG A 47 13.39 -3.41 -4.17
C ARG A 47 14.85 -3.04 -3.85
N THR A 48 15.40 -2.19 -4.70
CA THR A 48 16.73 -1.58 -4.56
C THR A 48 16.65 -0.28 -3.74
N PRO A 49 17.63 0.06 -2.88
CA PRO A 49 18.94 -0.57 -2.69
C PRO A 49 18.93 -1.72 -1.66
N LYS A 50 19.69 -2.79 -1.99
CA LYS A 50 20.05 -3.97 -1.18
C LYS A 50 19.07 -4.33 -0.04
N HIS A 51 18.16 -5.25 -0.33
CA HIS A 51 17.35 -6.06 0.59
C HIS A 51 16.66 -5.25 1.69
N ALA A 52 15.40 -4.90 1.47
CA ALA A 52 14.57 -4.41 2.55
C ALA A 52 14.40 -5.53 3.60
N ARG A 53 14.56 -5.20 4.88
CA ARG A 53 14.31 -6.13 5.98
C ARG A 53 12.81 -6.13 6.29
N PRO A 54 12.09 -7.26 6.30
CA PRO A 54 10.74 -7.30 6.83
C PRO A 54 10.66 -6.79 8.26
N HIS A 55 9.50 -6.23 8.62
CA HIS A 55 9.16 -5.89 10.00
C HIS A 55 7.64 -5.99 10.13
N VAL A 56 7.20 -7.20 10.46
CA VAL A 56 5.80 -7.59 10.48
C VAL A 56 5.41 -7.85 11.93
N VAL A 57 4.38 -7.18 12.40
CA VAL A 57 3.84 -7.35 13.75
C VAL A 57 2.46 -7.98 13.63
N ILE A 58 2.24 -9.15 14.25
CA ILE A 58 0.92 -9.76 14.37
C ILE A 58 0.57 -9.86 15.85
N LEU A 59 -0.66 -9.45 16.16
CA LEU A 59 -1.27 -9.56 17.47
C LEU A 59 -2.16 -10.79 17.52
N PHE A 60 -2.00 -11.58 18.57
CA PHE A 60 -2.82 -12.74 18.86
C PHE A 60 -3.65 -12.48 20.13
N GLU A 61 -4.94 -12.77 20.08
CA GLU A 61 -5.85 -12.72 21.23
C GLU A 61 -6.29 -14.15 21.55
N GLY A 62 -5.87 -14.68 22.70
CA GLY A 62 -6.15 -16.08 23.06
C GLY A 62 -5.62 -17.10 22.05
N GLY A 63 -4.47 -16.81 21.41
CA GLY A 63 -3.86 -17.66 20.38
C GLY A 63 -4.46 -17.53 18.98
N VAL A 64 -5.46 -16.65 18.78
CA VAL A 64 -6.07 -16.39 17.48
C VAL A 64 -5.52 -15.08 16.89
N PRO A 65 -5.07 -15.05 15.63
CA PRO A 65 -4.66 -13.81 14.96
C PRO A 65 -5.81 -12.79 14.98
N ALA A 66 -5.55 -11.59 15.48
CA ALA A 66 -6.57 -10.55 15.62
C ALA A 66 -6.33 -9.35 14.68
N ALA A 67 -5.08 -8.90 14.60
CA ALA A 67 -4.68 -7.74 13.83
C ALA A 67 -3.18 -7.77 13.54
N GLY A 68 -2.72 -7.02 12.53
CA GLY A 68 -1.30 -6.90 12.26
C GLY A 68 -0.91 -5.68 11.44
N LEU A 69 0.40 -5.43 11.39
CA LEU A 69 1.03 -4.45 10.53
C LEU A 69 2.19 -5.08 9.78
N ALA A 70 2.10 -5.06 8.46
CA ALA A 70 3.15 -5.45 7.54
C ALA A 70 3.94 -4.22 7.10
N GLY A 71 5.21 -4.19 7.49
CA GLY A 71 6.14 -3.15 7.08
C GLY A 71 7.51 -3.71 6.72
N ARG A 72 8.35 -2.83 6.20
CA ARG A 72 9.74 -3.16 5.88
C ARG A 72 10.64 -1.97 6.15
N ILE A 73 11.88 -2.29 6.47
CA ILE A 73 12.94 -1.32 6.68
C ILE A 73 13.86 -1.37 5.48
N GLN A 74 13.99 -0.24 4.78
CA GLN A 74 14.82 -0.15 3.59
C GLN A 74 15.70 1.08 3.66
N SER A 75 16.99 0.92 3.38
CA SER A 75 17.88 2.08 3.27
C SER A 75 17.44 2.94 2.08
N GLN A 76 17.05 4.19 2.35
CA GLN A 76 16.69 5.14 1.31
C GLN A 76 17.23 6.53 1.60
N ARG A 77 17.45 7.30 0.53
CA ARG A 77 17.69 8.74 0.61
C ARG A 77 16.35 9.45 0.74
N MET A 78 16.18 10.17 1.84
CA MET A 78 15.01 11.00 2.11
C MET A 78 15.35 12.46 1.78
N PRO A 79 14.84 13.01 0.65
CA PRO A 79 15.15 14.37 0.26
C PRO A 79 14.41 15.37 1.16
N VAL A 80 15.14 16.31 1.73
CA VAL A 80 14.57 17.47 2.42
C VAL A 80 14.35 18.57 1.40
N LYS A 81 13.08 18.90 1.13
CA LYS A 81 12.70 19.86 0.08
C LYS A 81 12.16 21.16 0.67
N PHE A 82 12.47 22.28 0.01
CA PHE A 82 11.80 23.57 0.18
C PHE A 82 11.20 23.99 -1.15
N GLY A 83 9.88 23.95 -1.25
CA GLY A 83 9.20 24.00 -2.54
C GLY A 83 9.68 22.88 -3.46
N TYR A 84 10.11 23.24 -4.67
CA TYR A 84 10.63 22.29 -5.66
C TYR A 84 12.13 21.97 -5.49
N ARG A 85 12.84 22.68 -4.61
CA ARG A 85 14.29 22.53 -4.44
C ARG A 85 14.62 21.51 -3.33
N THR A 86 15.37 20.47 -3.66
CA THR A 86 16.00 19.60 -2.65
C THR A 86 17.17 20.36 -2.02
N LEU A 87 17.10 20.61 -0.71
CA LEU A 87 18.15 21.30 0.04
C LEU A 87 19.31 20.35 0.37
N PHE A 88 18.98 19.16 0.86
CA PHE A 88 19.90 18.05 1.11
C PHE A 88 19.11 16.74 1.16
N SER A 89 19.80 15.60 1.29
CA SER A 89 19.17 14.29 1.45
C SER A 89 19.77 13.59 2.65
N VAL A 90 18.92 12.98 3.48
CA VAL A 90 19.33 12.18 4.63
C VAL A 90 19.27 10.72 4.23
N HIS A 91 20.32 9.96 4.48
CA HIS A 91 20.29 8.50 4.39
C HIS A 91 19.73 7.93 5.68
N GLY A 92 18.74 7.06 5.57
CA GLY A 92 18.17 6.37 6.73
C GLY A 92 17.49 5.07 6.34
N GLY A 93 17.12 4.29 7.34
CA GLY A 93 16.30 3.08 7.24
C GLY A 93 14.90 3.34 7.81
N PRO A 94 13.98 3.97 7.06
CA PRO A 94 12.59 4.08 7.47
C PRO A 94 11.92 2.71 7.57
N LEU A 95 11.18 2.51 8.65
CA LEU A 95 10.18 1.47 8.77
C LEU A 95 8.91 1.93 8.05
N ARG A 96 8.65 1.38 6.85
CA ARG A 96 7.48 1.70 6.06
C ARG A 96 6.45 0.59 6.17
N PHE A 97 5.30 0.89 6.77
CA PHE A 97 4.09 0.07 6.71
C PHE A 97 3.40 0.31 5.38
N VAL A 98 3.31 -0.76 4.57
CA VAL A 98 2.88 -0.66 3.17
C VAL A 98 1.36 -0.49 3.06
N TYR A 99 0.90 0.05 1.93
CA TYR A 99 -0.54 0.08 1.64
C TYR A 99 -1.09 -1.35 1.58
N GLY A 100 -2.25 -1.57 2.19
CA GLY A 100 -2.80 -2.92 2.39
C GLY A 100 -2.09 -3.74 3.48
N GLY A 101 -1.03 -3.21 4.10
CA GLY A 101 -0.28 -3.86 5.17
C GLY A 101 -0.93 -3.77 6.55
N ALA A 102 -2.04 -3.04 6.70
CA ALA A 102 -2.89 -3.15 7.88
C ALA A 102 -3.72 -4.44 7.77
N LEU A 103 -3.37 -5.45 8.56
CA LEU A 103 -3.96 -6.78 8.51
C LEU A 103 -5.08 -6.88 9.56
N GLY A 104 -6.19 -7.50 9.19
CA GLY A 104 -7.33 -7.74 10.08
C GLY A 104 -8.10 -6.46 10.45
N LYS A 105 -8.92 -6.58 11.48
CA LYS A 105 -9.69 -5.45 12.01
C LYS A 105 -8.91 -4.77 13.14
N ILE A 106 -8.17 -3.73 12.79
CA ILE A 106 -7.42 -2.94 13.77
C ILE A 106 -8.41 -2.05 14.56
N GLY A 107 -8.81 -2.51 15.74
CA GLY A 107 -9.57 -1.72 16.72
C GLY A 107 -8.67 -0.81 17.59
N PRO A 108 -9.24 0.01 18.50
CA PRO A 108 -8.47 0.97 19.30
C PRO A 108 -7.36 0.36 20.16
N ALA A 109 -7.64 -0.79 20.80
CA ALA A 109 -6.66 -1.47 21.64
C ALA A 109 -5.49 -2.03 20.81
N ALA A 110 -5.80 -2.73 19.71
CA ALA A 110 -4.81 -3.23 18.76
C ALA A 110 -3.98 -2.10 18.15
N ALA A 111 -4.62 -1.01 17.74
CA ALA A 111 -3.95 0.17 17.20
C ALA A 111 -2.93 0.75 18.18
N ARG A 112 -3.28 0.87 19.46
CA ARG A 112 -2.37 1.35 20.51
C ARG A 112 -1.14 0.44 20.62
N VAL A 113 -1.34 -0.88 20.70
CA VAL A 113 -0.23 -1.85 20.79
C VAL A 113 0.66 -1.79 19.56
N LEU A 114 0.08 -1.79 18.36
CA LEU A 114 0.81 -1.72 17.09
C LEU A 114 1.63 -0.43 16.95
N VAL A 115 1.05 0.72 17.32
CA VAL A 115 1.78 2.00 17.33
C VAL A 115 2.88 2.01 18.38
N SER A 116 2.63 1.45 19.57
CA SER A 116 3.64 1.31 20.61
C SER A 116 4.81 0.43 20.15
N GLU A 117 4.57 -0.67 19.45
CA GLU A 117 5.63 -1.51 18.88
C GLU A 117 6.43 -0.79 17.79
N ALA A 118 5.76 -0.01 16.93
CA ALA A 118 6.44 0.82 15.94
C ALA A 118 7.35 1.85 16.63
N VAL A 119 6.87 2.53 17.68
CA VAL A 119 7.69 3.46 18.48
C VAL A 119 8.84 2.73 19.17
N ALA A 120 8.59 1.55 19.74
CA ALA A 120 9.62 0.75 20.40
C ALA A 120 10.71 0.31 19.41
N ALA A 121 10.35 -0.01 18.15
CA ALA A 121 11.33 -0.28 17.10
C ALA A 121 12.22 0.93 16.79
N LEU A 122 11.66 2.15 16.80
CA LEU A 122 12.44 3.39 16.67
C LEU A 122 13.34 3.62 17.89
N ASP A 123 12.82 3.40 19.10
CA ASP A 123 13.58 3.57 20.34
C ASP A 123 14.74 2.56 20.45
N ARG A 124 14.58 1.36 19.88
CA ARG A 124 15.64 0.35 19.74
C ARG A 124 16.65 0.67 18.63
N GLY A 125 16.44 1.73 17.84
CA GLY A 125 17.29 2.09 16.72
C GLY A 125 17.20 1.12 15.54
N GLU A 126 16.11 0.35 15.43
CA GLU A 126 15.90 -0.54 14.28
C GLU A 126 15.58 0.25 13.00
N ALA A 127 14.99 1.43 13.14
CA ALA A 127 14.65 2.38 12.09
C ALA A 127 14.78 3.83 12.58
N ASP A 128 15.00 4.77 11.65
CA ASP A 128 15.10 6.19 11.97
C ASP A 128 13.74 6.90 12.03
N VAL A 129 12.77 6.38 11.26
CA VAL A 129 11.41 6.94 11.16
C VAL A 129 10.42 5.82 10.81
N ALA A 130 9.20 5.91 11.34
CA ALA A 130 8.10 5.06 10.94
C ALA A 130 7.18 5.83 9.97
N MET A 131 6.85 5.21 8.83
CA MET A 131 5.98 5.76 7.80
C MET A 131 4.80 4.82 7.58
N PHE A 132 3.60 5.36 7.53
CA PHE A 132 2.39 4.59 7.25
C PHE A 132 1.78 5.08 5.94
N ASP A 133 1.66 4.19 4.96
CA ASP A 133 1.14 4.54 3.64
C ASP A 133 -0.39 4.43 3.59
N HIS A 134 -1.05 5.53 3.20
CA HIS A 134 -2.51 5.64 3.00
C HIS A 134 -3.37 5.16 4.19
N VAL A 135 -3.05 5.60 5.41
CA VAL A 135 -3.90 5.34 6.59
C VAL A 135 -5.24 6.08 6.47
N PRO A 136 -6.38 5.42 6.71
CA PRO A 136 -7.69 6.09 6.74
C PRO A 136 -7.73 7.22 7.79
N LEU A 137 -8.32 8.36 7.45
CA LEU A 137 -8.40 9.52 8.34
C LEU A 137 -9.27 9.28 9.58
N ASP A 138 -10.24 8.39 9.46
CA ASP A 138 -11.15 7.94 10.51
C ASP A 138 -10.69 6.64 11.18
N GLY A 139 -9.55 6.08 10.78
CA GLY A 139 -9.04 4.80 11.27
C GLY A 139 -8.35 4.87 12.63
N ASP A 140 -8.42 3.77 13.38
CA ASP A 140 -7.89 3.67 14.75
C ASP A 140 -6.36 3.84 14.82
N LEU A 141 -5.61 3.49 13.76
CA LEU A 141 -4.16 3.73 13.70
C LEU A 141 -3.82 5.22 13.78
N LEU A 142 -4.50 6.06 13.00
CA LEU A 142 -4.25 7.50 13.03
C LEU A 142 -4.64 8.09 14.39
N GLN A 143 -5.78 7.64 14.93
CA GLN A 143 -6.23 8.05 16.27
C GLN A 143 -5.18 7.67 17.33
N ALA A 144 -4.68 6.44 17.33
CA ALA A 144 -3.65 5.97 18.26
C ALA A 144 -2.34 6.76 18.14
N VAL A 145 -1.86 7.03 16.92
CA VAL A 145 -0.69 7.90 16.71
C VAL A 145 -0.94 9.30 17.29
N THR A 146 -2.12 9.87 17.05
CA THR A 146 -2.41 11.24 17.50
C THR A 146 -2.55 11.37 19.01
N ALA A 147 -3.07 10.33 19.67
CA ALA A 147 -3.32 10.31 21.10
C ALA A 147 -2.08 9.92 21.93
N HIS A 148 -1.21 9.05 21.39
CA HIS A 148 -0.15 8.42 22.19
C HIS A 148 1.28 8.79 21.78
N VAL A 149 1.49 9.39 20.61
CA VAL A 149 2.82 9.82 20.16
C VAL A 149 2.98 11.33 20.37
N ASP A 150 4.11 11.72 20.99
CA ASP A 150 4.46 13.12 21.23
C ASP A 150 4.34 13.94 19.93
N PRO A 151 3.64 15.09 19.92
CA PRO A 151 3.51 15.98 18.77
C PRO A 151 4.83 16.48 18.15
N ARG A 152 5.98 16.32 18.81
CA ARG A 152 7.33 16.62 18.30
C ARG A 152 7.97 15.41 17.58
N ARG A 153 7.46 14.20 17.81
CA ARG A 153 7.93 12.94 17.23
C ARG A 153 7.05 12.42 16.09
N ARG A 154 6.00 13.16 15.73
CA ARG A 154 5.07 12.79 14.64
C ARG A 154 4.81 13.96 13.67
N GLU A 155 4.38 13.62 12.46
CA GLU A 155 3.91 14.59 11.49
C GLU A 155 2.64 15.31 11.99
N ARG A 156 2.60 16.64 11.84
CA ARG A 156 1.48 17.48 12.31
C ARG A 156 0.47 17.82 11.23
N ALA A 157 0.87 17.76 9.97
CA ALA A 157 0.05 18.15 8.82
C ALA A 157 0.20 17.07 7.73
N PRO A 158 -0.42 15.89 7.93
CA PRO A 158 -0.34 14.82 6.95
C PRO A 158 -0.97 15.27 5.63
N LYS A 159 -0.42 14.78 4.52
CA LYS A 159 -1.03 14.97 3.21
C LYS A 159 -2.33 14.17 3.14
N ILE A 160 -3.43 14.86 2.84
CA ILE A 160 -4.73 14.22 2.61
C ILE A 160 -4.87 13.94 1.11
N GLU A 161 -5.16 12.68 0.77
CA GLU A 161 -5.39 12.24 -0.59
C GLU A 161 -6.80 11.63 -0.71
N PRO A 162 -7.67 12.15 -1.60
CA PRO A 162 -8.99 11.58 -1.77
C PRO A 162 -8.88 10.22 -2.49
N HIS A 163 -9.44 9.18 -1.88
CA HIS A 163 -9.59 7.88 -2.52
C HIS A 163 -10.99 7.78 -3.11
N LEU A 164 -11.08 7.70 -4.45
CA LEU A 164 -12.35 7.51 -5.14
C LEU A 164 -12.66 6.01 -5.24
N GLN A 165 -13.76 5.59 -4.64
CA GLN A 165 -14.25 4.22 -4.70
C GLN A 165 -15.61 4.17 -5.38
N LEU A 166 -15.88 3.06 -6.04
CA LEU A 166 -17.18 2.74 -6.62
C LEU A 166 -17.58 1.37 -6.09
N ASP A 167 -18.66 1.32 -5.33
CA ASP A 167 -19.32 0.05 -5.02
C ASP A 167 -19.84 -0.52 -6.33
N LEU A 168 -19.21 -1.59 -6.80
CA LEU A 168 -19.52 -2.17 -8.10
C LEU A 168 -20.90 -2.86 -8.03
N PRO A 169 -21.93 -2.29 -8.69
CA PRO A 169 -23.27 -2.87 -8.70
C PRO A 169 -23.32 -4.16 -9.53
N ALA A 170 -24.42 -4.91 -9.39
CA ALA A 170 -24.56 -6.21 -10.05
C ALA A 170 -24.72 -6.10 -11.57
N SER A 171 -25.04 -4.92 -12.09
CA SER A 171 -25.32 -4.71 -13.51
C SER A 171 -24.75 -3.39 -14.06
N TYR A 172 -24.50 -3.40 -15.37
CA TYR A 172 -24.08 -2.20 -16.11
C TYR A 172 -25.11 -1.06 -16.02
N ASP A 173 -26.40 -1.38 -16.02
CA ASP A 173 -27.45 -0.35 -15.91
C ASP A 173 -27.50 0.29 -14.53
N GLU A 174 -27.23 -0.49 -13.46
CA GLU A 174 -27.06 0.06 -12.12
C GLU A 174 -25.81 0.95 -12.00
N VAL A 175 -24.68 0.56 -12.62
CA VAL A 175 -23.49 1.43 -12.73
C VAL A 175 -23.88 2.74 -13.40
N LEU A 176 -24.59 2.69 -14.52
CA LEU A 176 -25.02 3.91 -15.21
C LEU A 176 -25.96 4.75 -14.34
N ALA A 177 -26.83 4.12 -13.57
CA ALA A 177 -27.78 4.80 -12.68
C ALA A 177 -27.08 5.56 -11.54
N SER A 178 -25.99 5.02 -10.99
CA SER A 178 -25.21 5.68 -9.92
C SER A 178 -24.39 6.88 -10.41
N LEU A 179 -24.08 6.93 -11.71
CA LEU A 179 -23.33 8.03 -12.32
C LEU A 179 -24.19 9.28 -12.57
N SER A 180 -23.54 10.45 -12.51
CA SER A 180 -24.14 11.73 -12.91
C SER A 180 -24.62 11.70 -14.37
N ALA A 181 -25.60 12.54 -14.71
CA ALA A 181 -26.17 12.60 -16.07
C ALA A 181 -25.09 12.81 -17.16
N ASN A 182 -24.07 13.63 -16.88
CA ASN A 182 -22.95 13.86 -17.78
C ASN A 182 -22.05 12.61 -17.91
N ALA A 183 -21.68 11.99 -16.79
CA ALA A 183 -20.86 10.78 -16.79
C ALA A 183 -21.56 9.62 -17.50
N ARG A 184 -22.86 9.41 -17.23
CA ARG A 184 -23.71 8.42 -17.91
C ARG A 184 -23.77 8.65 -19.42
N ARG A 185 -23.98 9.89 -19.85
CA ARG A 185 -24.00 10.26 -21.27
C ARG A 185 -22.66 9.99 -21.93
N ASN A 186 -21.56 10.38 -21.28
CA ASN A 186 -20.21 10.16 -21.79
C ASN A 186 -19.89 8.66 -21.89
N LEU A 187 -20.21 7.86 -20.87
CA LEU A 187 -19.97 6.42 -20.89
C LEU A 187 -20.74 5.76 -22.03
N ARG A 188 -22.06 6.02 -22.15
CA ARG A 188 -22.88 5.52 -23.26
C ARG A 188 -22.35 5.95 -24.63
N ARG A 189 -21.84 7.18 -24.75
CA ARG A 189 -21.22 7.67 -25.98
C ARG A 189 -19.97 6.87 -26.31
N TYR A 190 -19.03 6.71 -25.38
CA TYR A 190 -17.76 6.02 -25.64
C TYR A 190 -17.93 4.52 -25.84
N THR A 191 -18.85 3.87 -25.13
CA THR A 191 -19.21 2.46 -25.37
C THR A 191 -19.66 2.21 -26.81
N LYS A 192 -20.31 3.20 -27.46
CA LYS A 192 -20.70 3.11 -28.87
C LYS A 192 -19.61 3.59 -29.83
N LEU A 193 -18.95 4.71 -29.49
CA LEU A 193 -17.99 5.39 -30.35
C LEU A 193 -16.71 4.59 -30.54
N VAL A 194 -16.20 3.95 -29.47
CA VAL A 194 -14.93 3.23 -29.53
C VAL A 194 -15.03 2.03 -30.49
N PRO A 195 -16.01 1.12 -30.38
CA PRO A 195 -16.16 0.05 -31.37
C PRO A 195 -16.42 0.58 -32.79
N ALA A 196 -17.26 1.62 -32.95
CA ALA A 196 -17.60 2.17 -34.26
C ALA A 196 -16.39 2.81 -34.99
N ASN A 197 -15.55 3.55 -34.27
CA ASN A 197 -14.38 4.22 -34.88
C ASN A 197 -13.20 3.26 -35.13
N HIS A 198 -13.23 2.08 -34.50
CA HIS A 198 -12.17 1.09 -34.53
C HIS A 198 -12.70 -0.27 -34.98
N GLU A 199 -13.68 -0.29 -35.87
CA GLU A 199 -14.25 -1.52 -36.41
C GLU A 199 -13.16 -2.43 -36.98
N GLY A 200 -13.20 -3.73 -36.63
CA GLY A 200 -12.17 -4.72 -36.96
C GLY A 200 -10.81 -4.54 -36.26
N ARG A 201 -10.63 -3.49 -35.45
CA ARG A 201 -9.37 -3.14 -34.76
C ARG A 201 -9.53 -2.97 -33.24
N TRP A 202 -10.75 -3.13 -32.71
CA TRP A 202 -11.03 -3.06 -31.28
C TRP A 202 -11.41 -4.44 -30.75
N ARG A 203 -10.73 -4.85 -29.69
CA ARG A 203 -11.02 -6.06 -28.92
C ARG A 203 -10.73 -5.80 -27.44
N VAL A 204 -11.39 -6.56 -26.58
CA VAL A 204 -11.09 -6.62 -25.15
C VAL A 204 -10.56 -8.02 -24.88
N ASP A 205 -9.32 -8.11 -24.44
CA ASP A 205 -8.66 -9.36 -24.08
C ASP A 205 -8.57 -9.45 -22.54
N LEU A 206 -8.81 -10.63 -22.00
CA LEU A 206 -8.54 -10.96 -20.60
C LEU A 206 -7.27 -11.81 -20.54
N TYR A 207 -6.30 -11.39 -19.73
CA TYR A 207 -5.03 -12.08 -19.55
C TYR A 207 -4.99 -12.66 -18.13
N GLU A 208 -4.83 -13.97 -18.02
CA GLU A 208 -4.89 -14.71 -16.75
C GLU A 208 -3.65 -15.56 -16.52
N SER A 209 -2.75 -15.66 -17.52
CA SER A 209 -1.51 -16.44 -17.43
C SER A 209 -0.27 -15.54 -17.44
N VAL A 210 0.80 -16.05 -16.83
CA VAL A 210 2.14 -15.46 -16.94
C VAL A 210 2.63 -15.40 -18.39
N ASP A 211 2.20 -16.34 -19.23
CA ASP A 211 2.56 -16.37 -20.66
C ASP A 211 2.04 -15.14 -21.43
N ASP A 212 1.03 -14.46 -20.89
CA ASP A 212 0.47 -13.25 -21.48
C ASP A 212 1.29 -11.98 -21.17
N HIS A 213 2.23 -12.06 -20.22
CA HIS A 213 2.99 -10.90 -19.74
C HIS A 213 3.75 -10.18 -20.86
N ASP A 214 4.41 -10.92 -21.75
CA ASP A 214 5.17 -10.33 -22.86
C ASP A 214 4.28 -9.49 -23.78
N HIS A 215 3.05 -9.96 -24.01
CA HIS A 215 2.08 -9.27 -24.86
C HIS A 215 1.57 -7.99 -24.19
N VAL A 216 1.28 -8.04 -22.88
CA VAL A 216 0.88 -6.86 -22.09
C VAL A 216 2.02 -5.84 -22.03
N LEU A 217 3.25 -6.27 -21.74
CA LEU A 217 4.43 -5.41 -21.67
C LEU A 217 4.71 -4.73 -23.01
N ALA A 218 4.63 -5.48 -24.12
CA ALA A 218 4.80 -4.91 -25.46
C ALA A 218 3.74 -3.83 -25.78
N ALA A 219 2.48 -4.07 -25.40
CA ALA A 219 1.40 -3.09 -25.54
C ALA A 219 1.66 -1.84 -24.68
N MET A 220 2.03 -2.02 -23.41
CA MET A 220 2.36 -0.93 -22.49
C MET A 220 3.55 -0.09 -22.98
N ARG A 221 4.61 -0.72 -23.47
CA ARG A 221 5.77 -0.03 -24.09
C ARG A 221 5.33 0.82 -25.28
N THR A 222 4.44 0.28 -26.13
CA THR A 222 3.92 1.00 -27.31
C THR A 222 3.11 2.24 -26.93
N VAL A 223 2.27 2.14 -25.90
CA VAL A 223 1.47 3.26 -25.38
C VAL A 223 2.38 4.29 -24.69
N SER A 224 3.26 3.84 -23.80
CA SER A 224 4.20 4.68 -23.07
C SER A 224 5.10 5.49 -24.02
N ALA A 225 5.61 4.86 -25.08
CA ALA A 225 6.42 5.50 -26.12
C ALA A 225 5.75 6.70 -26.80
N LYS A 226 4.42 6.69 -26.90
CA LYS A 226 3.63 7.73 -27.57
C LYS A 226 2.98 8.70 -26.59
N SER A 227 3.12 8.46 -25.29
CA SER A 227 2.48 9.26 -24.25
C SER A 227 3.32 10.48 -23.88
N TYR A 228 2.65 11.59 -23.58
CA TYR A 228 3.27 12.80 -23.02
C TYR A 228 4.07 12.50 -21.73
N HIS A 229 3.67 11.48 -20.97
CA HIS A 229 4.34 11.05 -19.73
C HIS A 229 5.78 10.55 -19.95
N ARG A 230 6.14 10.08 -21.16
CA ARG A 230 7.53 9.74 -21.49
C ARG A 230 8.44 10.98 -21.55
N GLY A 231 7.91 12.12 -21.99
CA GLY A 231 8.65 13.38 -21.97
C GLY A 231 8.83 13.96 -20.56
N LEU A 232 8.00 13.53 -19.61
CA LEU A 232 8.07 13.93 -18.20
C LEU A 232 8.84 12.93 -17.33
N ASP A 233 9.39 11.87 -17.92
CA ASP A 233 10.19 10.87 -17.21
C ASP A 233 9.43 10.10 -16.10
N VAL A 234 8.10 10.05 -16.21
CA VAL A 234 7.16 9.39 -15.27
C VAL A 234 6.34 8.28 -15.93
N GLY A 235 6.69 7.88 -17.16
CA GLY A 235 6.06 6.79 -17.88
C GLY A 235 6.61 5.41 -17.52
N PHE A 236 5.93 4.35 -17.97
CA PHE A 236 6.38 2.97 -17.81
C PHE A 236 7.81 2.81 -18.35
N ARG A 237 8.69 2.25 -17.50
CA ARG A 237 10.03 1.79 -17.84
C ARG A 237 10.13 0.29 -17.59
N ASP A 238 10.94 -0.33 -18.42
CA ASP A 238 11.18 -1.77 -18.44
C ASP A 238 12.56 -2.04 -17.80
N ASP A 239 12.76 -1.52 -16.59
CA ASP A 239 14.04 -1.55 -15.87
C ASP A 239 13.90 -2.00 -14.40
N GLU A 240 12.71 -2.47 -14.00
CA GLU A 240 12.43 -3.12 -12.70
C GLU A 240 11.79 -4.51 -12.89
#